data_AF-A0A934KKD9-F1
#
_entry.id   AF-A0A934KKD9-F1
#
_cell.length_a   1.000
_cell.length_b   1.000
_cell.length_c   1.000
_cell.angle_alpha   90.00
_cell.angle_beta   90.00
_cell.angle_gamma   90.00
#
_symmetry.space_group_name_H-M   'P 1'
#
loop_
_entity.id
_entity.type
_entity.pdbx_description
1 polymer ?
#
loop_
_entity_poly.entity_id
_entity_poly.type
_entity_poly.pdbx_seq_one_letter_code
_entity_poly.pdbx_strand_id
1 'polypeptide(L)'
;MAREKVTITLSRDKAEMARSLTDARSTSEVIDLALDRLIRTERLRRDLAAYRQAPPSAAEMALADISDSELNDDTDWEALYPMAPRE
;
A
#
# COMPACT_ATOMS: atom_id res chain seq x y z
N MET A 1 4.21 -20.45 0.35
CA MET A 1 5.10 -20.51 1.54
C MET A 1 4.34 -21.18 2.67
N ALA A 2 4.96 -22.08 3.41
CA ALA A 2 4.29 -22.77 4.53
C ALA A 2 3.98 -21.77 5.64
N ARG A 3 2.76 -21.81 6.20
CA ARG A 3 2.42 -21.01 7.39
C ARG A 3 3.16 -21.61 8.59
N GLU A 4 3.96 -20.80 9.27
CA GLU A 4 4.61 -21.20 10.51
C GLU A 4 3.64 -21.03 11.68
N LYS A 5 3.60 -22.02 12.59
CA LYS A 5 2.70 -21.99 13.73
C LYS A 5 3.30 -21.13 14.83
N VAL A 6 2.59 -20.07 15.22
CA VAL A 6 2.90 -19.25 16.39
C VAL A 6 1.87 -19.52 17.49
N THR A 7 2.32 -19.61 18.74
CA THR A 7 1.44 -19.75 19.91
C THR A 7 1.49 -18.46 20.73
N ILE A 8 0.32 -17.90 21.04
CA ILE A 8 0.19 -16.68 21.84
C ILE A 8 -0.82 -16.90 22.97
N THR A 9 -0.65 -16.16 24.07
CA THR A 9 -1.67 -16.08 25.11
C THR A 9 -2.70 -15.01 24.72
N LEU A 10 -3.98 -15.36 24.77
CA LEU A 10 -5.09 -14.47 24.41
C LEU A 10 -6.23 -14.62 25.42
N SER A 11 -6.92 -13.51 25.72
CA SER A 11 -8.17 -13.55 26.48
C SER A 11 -9.23 -14.29 25.69
N ARG A 12 -9.80 -15.34 26.29
CA ARG A 12 -10.85 -16.16 25.67
C ARG A 12 -12.09 -15.33 25.34
N ASP A 13 -12.56 -14.53 26.29
CA ASP A 13 -13.76 -13.71 26.14
C ASP A 13 -13.61 -12.71 24.98
N LYS A 14 -12.44 -12.07 24.85
CA LYS A 14 -12.15 -11.16 23.73
C LYS A 14 -12.12 -11.91 22.39
N ALA A 15 -11.58 -13.12 22.36
CA ALA A 15 -11.52 -13.93 21.15
C ALA A 15 -12.93 -14.35 20.68
N GLU A 16 -13.78 -14.79 21.61
CA GLU A 16 -15.16 -15.18 21.32
C GLU A 16 -16.00 -13.97 20.88
N MET A 17 -15.87 -12.83 21.59
CA MET A 17 -16.52 -11.59 21.20
C MET A 17 -16.10 -11.15 19.80
N ALA A 18 -14.81 -11.12 19.51
CA ALA A 18 -14.31 -10.74 18.19
C ALA A 18 -14.81 -11.70 17.10
N ARG A 19 -14.78 -13.02 17.34
CA ARG A 19 -15.33 -14.01 16.40
C ARG A 19 -16.80 -13.76 16.09
N SER A 20 -17.61 -13.44 17.11
CA SER A 20 -19.04 -13.16 16.92
C SER A 20 -19.28 -11.89 16.09
N LEU A 21 -18.47 -10.85 16.29
CA LEU A 21 -18.60 -9.58 15.58
C LEU A 21 -18.11 -9.65 14.12
N THR A 22 -17.16 -10.54 13.83
CA THR A 22 -16.58 -10.68 12.48
C THR A 22 -17.10 -11.88 11.72
N ASP A 23 -18.03 -12.65 12.28
CA ASP A 23 -18.53 -13.93 11.73
C ASP A 23 -17.40 -14.91 11.34
N ALA A 24 -16.35 -14.96 12.15
CA ALA A 24 -15.16 -15.75 11.84
C ALA A 24 -15.29 -17.21 12.32
N ARG A 25 -14.90 -18.13 11.44
CA ARG A 25 -14.95 -19.59 11.68
C ARG A 25 -13.95 -20.04 12.74
N SER A 26 -12.87 -19.28 12.95
CA SER A 26 -11.86 -19.60 13.97
C SER A 26 -11.22 -18.36 14.60
N THR A 27 -10.58 -18.52 15.75
CA THR A 27 -9.78 -17.46 16.37
C THR A 27 -8.59 -17.07 15.50
N SER A 28 -7.96 -18.03 14.80
CA SER A 28 -6.87 -17.75 13.87
C SER A 28 -7.32 -16.83 12.73
N GLU A 29 -8.52 -17.03 12.18
CA GLU A 29 -9.09 -16.16 11.15
C GLU A 29 -9.34 -14.73 11.67
N VAL A 30 -9.78 -14.58 12.92
CA VAL A 30 -9.88 -13.26 13.56
C VAL A 30 -8.52 -12.59 13.71
N ILE A 31 -7.51 -13.34 14.14
CA ILE A 31 -6.16 -12.80 14.33
C ILE A 31 -5.54 -12.42 12.98
N ASP A 32 -5.68 -13.25 11.95
CA ASP A 32 -5.24 -12.94 10.58
C ASP A 32 -5.89 -11.61 10.11
N LEU A 33 -7.22 -11.48 10.24
CA LEU A 33 -7.95 -10.27 9.87
C LEU A 33 -7.49 -9.03 10.67
N ALA A 34 -7.28 -9.19 11.98
CA ALA A 34 -6.84 -8.11 12.85
C ALA A 34 -5.42 -7.63 12.50
N LEU A 35 -4.51 -8.57 12.22
CA LEU A 35 -3.14 -8.27 11.82
C LEU A 35 -3.10 -7.60 10.45
N ASP A 36 -3.87 -8.07 9.48
CA ASP A 36 -3.95 -7.44 8.16
C ASP A 36 -4.41 -5.98 8.26
N ARG A 37 -5.46 -5.72 9.06
CA ARG A 37 -5.96 -4.36 9.31
C ARG A 37 -4.93 -3.49 10.02
N LEU A 38 -4.25 -4.03 11.02
CA LEU A 38 -3.21 -3.31 11.77
C LEU A 38 -2.04 -2.94 10.85
N ILE A 39 -1.49 -3.91 10.12
CA ILE A 39 -0.36 -3.72 9.20
C ILE A 39 -0.72 -2.69 8.13
N ARG A 40 -1.92 -2.79 7.53
CA ARG A 40 -2.36 -1.83 6.52
C ARG A 40 -2.45 -0.41 7.08
N THR A 41 -3.04 -0.26 8.27
CA THR A 41 -3.18 1.04 8.94
C THR A 41 -1.81 1.64 9.26
N GLU A 42 -0.89 0.82 9.76
CA GLU A 42 0.45 1.24 10.15
C GLU A 42 1.36 1.56 8.95
N ARG A 43 1.16 0.89 7.81
CA ARG A 43 1.80 1.27 6.54
C ARG A 43 1.30 2.61 6.07
N LEU A 44 -0.02 2.79 5.97
CA LEU A 44 -0.62 4.06 5.55
C LEU A 44 -0.18 5.24 6.43
N ARG A 45 -0.12 5.05 7.75
CA ARG A 45 0.39 6.09 8.68
C ARG A 45 1.83 6.47 8.39
N ARG A 46 2.69 5.50 8.10
CA ARG A 46 4.10 5.75 7.74
C ARG A 46 4.21 6.45 6.39
N ASP A 47 3.44 6.01 5.40
CA ASP A 47 3.43 6.63 4.08
C ASP A 47 3.02 8.11 4.18
N LEU A 48 1.94 8.39 4.92
CA LEU A 48 1.50 9.78 5.18
C LEU A 48 2.55 10.59 5.94
N ALA A 49 3.24 9.99 6.91
CA ALA A 49 4.31 10.68 7.63
C ALA A 49 5.50 10.99 6.70
N ALA A 50 5.86 10.08 5.80
CA ALA A 50 6.90 10.29 4.80
C ALA A 50 6.52 11.42 3.84
N TYR A 51 5.29 11.42 3.30
CA TYR A 51 4.80 12.51 2.44
C TYR A 51 4.76 13.86 3.16
N ARG A 52 4.47 13.89 4.47
CA ARG A 52 4.53 15.14 5.24
C ARG A 52 5.96 15.64 5.47
N GLN A 53 6.93 14.73 5.59
CA GLN A 53 8.33 15.09 5.76
C GLN A 53 8.97 15.59 4.46
N ALA A 54 8.62 14.97 3.34
CA ALA A 54 9.06 15.35 2.00
C ALA A 54 7.82 15.62 1.13
N PRO A 55 7.16 16.79 1.31
CA PRO A 55 6.07 17.17 0.44
C PRO A 55 6.59 17.27 -1.00
N PRO A 56 5.77 16.91 -2.01
CA PRO A 56 6.15 17.08 -3.40
C PRO A 56 6.52 18.54 -3.67
N SER A 57 7.60 18.74 -4.41
CA SER A 57 8.00 20.05 -4.88
C SER A 57 6.93 20.65 -5.81
N ALA A 58 6.94 21.97 -5.97
CA ALA A 58 6.03 22.64 -6.90
C ALA A 58 6.15 22.10 -8.34
N ALA A 59 7.36 21.68 -8.75
CA ALA A 59 7.59 21.06 -10.06
C ALA A 59 6.92 19.67 -10.16
N GLU A 60 7.02 18.84 -9.12
CA GLU A 60 6.37 17.52 -9.07
C GLU A 60 4.85 17.63 -8.99
N MET A 61 4.31 18.63 -8.29
CA MET A 61 2.87 18.91 -8.30
C MET A 61 2.39 19.38 -9.66
N ALA A 62 3.15 20.28 -10.31
CA ALA A 62 2.83 20.73 -11.66
C ALA A 62 2.82 19.56 -12.66
N LEU A 63 3.77 18.62 -12.55
CA LEU A 63 3.79 17.40 -13.34
C LEU A 63 2.57 16.49 -13.10
N ALA A 64 2.05 16.43 -11.88
CA ALA A 64 0.87 15.62 -11.55
C ALA A 64 -0.45 16.21 -12.09
N ASP A 65 -0.48 17.53 -12.31
CA ASP A 65 -1.63 18.25 -12.87
C ASP A 65 -1.66 18.22 -14.42
N ILE A 66 -0.58 17.78 -15.08
CA ILE A 66 -0.52 17.64 -16.54
C ILE A 66 -1.49 16.55 -16.98
N SER A 67 -2.44 16.93 -17.84
CA SER A 67 -3.42 16.00 -18.42
C SER A 67 -2.85 15.22 -19.61
N ASP A 68 -3.42 14.06 -19.93
CA ASP A 68 -2.97 13.19 -21.04
C ASP A 68 -2.94 13.91 -22.41
N SER A 69 -3.75 14.96 -22.59
CA SER A 69 -3.77 15.79 -23.80
C SER A 69 -2.57 16.73 -23.94
N GLU A 70 -1.93 17.10 -22.83
CA GLU A 70 -0.74 17.96 -22.82
C GLU A 70 0.55 17.17 -23.10
N LEU A 71 0.50 15.84 -22.99
CA LEU A 71 1.60 14.92 -23.29
C LEU A 71 1.70 14.53 -24.78
N ASN A 72 0.67 14.83 -25.56
CA ASN A 72 0.62 14.60 -27.00
C ASN A 72 0.92 15.90 -27.77
N ASP A 73 1.99 16.58 -27.37
CA ASP A 73 2.55 17.72 -28.10
C ASP A 73 3.38 17.23 -29.30
N ASP A 74 3.82 18.17 -30.15
CA ASP A 74 4.62 17.85 -31.33
C ASP A 74 6.08 17.43 -30.98
N THR A 75 6.36 17.07 -29.72
CA THR A 75 7.70 16.67 -29.29
C THR A 75 8.07 15.30 -29.84
N ASP A 76 9.11 15.27 -30.69
CA ASP A 76 9.68 14.03 -31.22
C ASP A 76 10.60 13.36 -30.18
N TRP A 77 10.00 12.50 -29.35
CA TRP A 77 10.70 11.74 -28.33
C TRP A 77 11.71 10.72 -28.90
N GLU A 78 11.47 10.22 -30.11
CA GLU A 78 12.33 9.23 -30.76
C GLU A 78 13.65 9.88 -31.22
N ALA A 79 13.60 11.13 -31.69
CA ALA A 79 14.79 11.91 -31.99
C ALA A 79 15.59 12.31 -30.74
N LEU A 80 14.92 12.59 -29.60
CA LEU A 80 15.58 12.99 -28.35
C LEU A 80 16.19 11.83 -27.57
N TYR A 81 15.55 10.65 -27.64
CA TYR A 81 16.00 9.44 -26.95
C TYR A 81 16.06 8.25 -27.92
N PRO A 82 17.04 8.25 -28.85
CA PRO A 82 17.21 7.14 -29.77
C PRO A 82 17.50 5.86 -28.95
N MET A 83 16.60 4.89 -29.07
CA MET A 83 16.77 3.59 -28.42
C MET A 83 18.06 2.96 -28.95
N ALA A 84 19.05 2.77 -28.08
CA ALA A 84 20.25 2.03 -28.44
C ALA A 84 19.87 0.59 -28.85
N PRO A 85 20.52 0.03 -29.88
CA PRO A 85 20.24 -1.34 -30.29
C PRO A 85 20.48 -2.29 -29.11
N ARG A 86 19.50 -3.16 -28.83
CA ARG A 86 19.68 -4.26 -27.88
C ARG A 86 20.62 -5.28 -28.53
N GLU A 87 21.83 -5.41 -28.01
CA GLU A 87 22.77 -6.50 -28.32
C GLU A 87 22.32 -7.84 -27.71
#